data_AF-A0A5P2CH14-F1
#
_entry.id   AF-A0A5P2CH14-F1
#
_cell.length_a   1.000
_cell.length_b   1.000
_cell.length_c   1.000
_cell.angle_alpha   90.00
_cell.angle_beta   90.00
_cell.angle_gamma   90.00
#
_symmetry.space_group_name_H-M   'P 1'
#
loop_
_entity.id
_entity.type
_entity.pdbx_description
1 polymer ?
#
loop_
_entity_poly.entity_id
_entity_poly.type
_entity_poly.pdbx_seq_one_letter_code
_entity_poly.pdbx_strand_id
1 'polypeptide(L)'
;MTALRTPHPPRPAFPNTRGTNETARRPTGLCHTWRQTGHRTRPRYQLAVEALVLTTADEASLAEQPDGHRRIARLCREVTSVAEVSALLRLPLGTTRVLLADLTETGVVDIQPLAAQTTDGTPDTPLLERVLAGLLAL
;
A
#
# COMPACT_ATOMS: atom_id res chain seq x y z
N MET A 1 18.87 -47.57 37.95
CA MET A 1 18.94 -46.80 36.70
C MET A 1 17.52 -46.77 36.13
N THR A 2 16.61 -45.91 36.61
CA THR A 2 16.40 -44.49 36.18
C THR A 2 15.94 -44.48 34.70
N ALA A 3 14.72 -44.09 34.33
CA ALA A 3 14.05 -42.85 34.70
C ALA A 3 12.51 -42.97 34.80
N LEU A 4 11.95 -42.31 35.82
CA LEU A 4 10.52 -42.00 35.94
C LEU A 4 10.13 -41.00 34.84
N ARG A 5 9.18 -41.38 34.00
CA ARG A 5 8.62 -40.51 32.95
C ARG A 5 7.52 -39.66 33.57
N THR A 6 7.84 -38.41 33.87
CA THR A 6 6.88 -37.42 34.39
C THR A 6 5.84 -37.07 33.31
N PRO A 7 4.53 -37.05 33.60
CA PRO A 7 3.52 -36.57 32.66
C PRO A 7 3.59 -35.04 32.51
N HIS A 8 3.57 -34.57 31.26
CA HIS A 8 3.57 -33.15 30.89
C HIS A 8 2.19 -32.52 31.22
N PRO A 9 2.14 -31.31 31.83
CA PRO A 9 0.86 -30.67 32.14
C PRO A 9 0.14 -30.20 30.85
N PRO A 10 -1.20 -30.14 30.86
CA PRO A 10 -1.97 -29.65 29.72
C PRO A 10 -1.71 -28.16 29.50
N ARG A 11 -1.55 -27.76 28.23
CA ARG A 11 -1.48 -26.36 27.81
C ARG A 11 -2.77 -25.63 28.22
N PRO A 12 -2.69 -24.38 28.72
CA PRO A 12 -3.89 -23.58 28.99
C PRO A 12 -4.65 -23.32 27.69
N ALA A 13 -5.92 -23.72 27.65
CA ALA A 13 -6.84 -23.38 26.58
C ALA A 13 -7.16 -21.89 26.67
N PHE A 14 -6.79 -21.11 25.65
CA PHE A 14 -7.25 -19.74 25.55
C PHE A 14 -8.78 -19.75 25.32
N PRO A 15 -9.57 -19.05 26.15
CA PRO A 15 -10.99 -18.92 25.87
C PRO A 15 -11.16 -18.16 24.56
N ASN A 16 -11.86 -18.77 23.60
CA ASN A 16 -12.35 -18.07 22.43
C ASN A 16 -13.32 -16.99 22.90
N THR A 17 -12.82 -15.78 23.09
CA THR A 17 -13.64 -14.58 23.18
C THR A 17 -14.35 -14.42 21.86
N ARG A 18 -15.57 -14.97 21.79
CA ARG A 18 -16.59 -14.53 20.85
C ARG A 18 -16.90 -13.08 21.21
N GLY A 19 -16.05 -12.18 20.69
CA GLY A 19 -16.33 -10.76 20.64
C GLY A 19 -17.61 -10.59 19.86
N THR A 20 -18.64 -10.21 20.59
CA THR A 20 -19.91 -9.68 20.11
C THR A 20 -19.63 -8.67 19.01
N ASN A 21 -20.22 -8.91 17.84
CA ASN A 21 -20.18 -7.95 16.76
C ASN A 21 -20.91 -6.69 17.24
N GLU A 22 -20.16 -5.61 17.40
CA GLU A 22 -20.70 -4.28 17.60
C GLU A 22 -20.27 -3.46 16.39
N THR A 23 -21.12 -3.56 15.36
CA THR A 23 -21.56 -2.50 14.46
C THR A 23 -20.60 -1.33 14.19
N ALA A 24 -19.35 -1.62 13.81
CA ALA A 24 -18.57 -0.66 13.03
C ALA A 24 -19.17 -0.63 11.61
N ARG A 25 -20.08 0.32 11.36
CA ARG A 25 -20.45 0.79 10.01
C ARG A 25 -19.18 1.23 9.26
N ARG A 26 -18.43 0.26 8.74
CA ARG A 26 -17.43 0.47 7.70
C ARG A 26 -18.13 0.13 6.39
N PRO A 27 -17.97 0.94 5.32
CA PRO A 27 -18.50 0.59 4.01
C PRO A 27 -17.71 -0.61 3.45
N THR A 28 -18.09 -1.81 3.90
CA THR A 28 -17.64 -3.11 3.39
C THR A 28 -18.33 -3.40 2.08
N GLY A 29 -17.93 -2.67 1.04
CA GLY A 29 -18.30 -2.97 -0.36
C GLY A 29 -17.09 -3.17 -1.26
N LEU A 30 -15.95 -2.57 -0.91
CA LEU A 30 -14.72 -2.71 -1.70
C LEU A 30 -13.83 -3.83 -1.19
N CYS A 31 -13.87 -4.12 0.12
CA CYS A 31 -12.90 -5.02 0.75
C CYS A 31 -13.04 -6.50 0.41
N HIS A 32 -14.25 -6.94 0.10
CA HIS A 32 -14.51 -8.34 -0.23
C HIS A 32 -14.23 -8.68 -1.69
N THR A 33 -14.29 -7.70 -2.62
CA THR A 33 -14.10 -7.96 -4.05
C THR A 33 -12.62 -8.02 -4.39
N TRP A 34 -11.79 -7.15 -3.79
CA TRP A 34 -10.34 -7.23 -3.98
C TRP A 34 -9.72 -8.40 -3.24
N ARG A 35 -10.34 -8.95 -2.19
CA ARG A 35 -9.89 -10.19 -1.55
C ARG A 35 -9.88 -11.40 -2.50
N GLN A 36 -10.54 -11.26 -3.67
CA GLN A 36 -10.58 -12.28 -4.71
C GLN A 36 -9.38 -12.22 -5.67
N THR A 37 -8.54 -11.16 -5.62
CA THR A 37 -7.14 -11.28 -6.08
C THR A 37 -6.37 -12.08 -5.04
N GLY A 38 -6.75 -13.35 -4.92
CA GLY A 38 -6.02 -14.29 -4.10
C GLY A 38 -4.54 -14.19 -4.45
N HIS A 39 -3.70 -14.39 -3.44
CA HIS A 39 -2.29 -14.73 -3.59
C HIS A 39 -1.33 -13.69 -4.22
N ARG A 40 -1.79 -12.57 -4.82
CA ARG A 40 -0.90 -11.44 -5.16
C ARG A 40 -0.69 -10.52 -3.94
N THR A 41 -0.05 -11.03 -2.88
CA THR A 41 0.29 -10.23 -1.69
C THR A 41 1.61 -9.47 -1.84
N ARG A 42 2.32 -9.66 -2.96
CA ARG A 42 3.53 -8.91 -3.30
C ARG A 42 3.33 -8.24 -4.67
N PRO A 43 3.40 -6.91 -4.74
CA PRO A 43 3.50 -6.23 -6.03
C PRO A 43 4.78 -6.70 -6.74
N ARG A 44 4.76 -6.73 -8.09
CA ARG A 44 5.93 -7.14 -8.89
C ARG A 44 7.16 -6.26 -8.66
N TYR A 45 6.94 -5.02 -8.21
CA TYR A 45 7.97 -4.04 -7.83
C TYR A 45 7.57 -3.37 -6.51
N GLN A 46 8.57 -3.07 -5.67
CA GLN A 46 8.35 -2.46 -4.37
C GLN A 46 8.15 -0.94 -4.53
N LEU A 47 6.90 -0.53 -4.60
CA LEU A 47 6.53 0.89 -4.65
C LEU A 47 6.85 1.58 -3.32
N ALA A 48 7.64 2.64 -3.36
CA ALA A 48 7.87 3.49 -2.20
C ALA A 48 6.53 4.08 -1.70
N VAL A 49 6.41 4.36 -0.41
CA VAL A 49 5.14 4.85 0.17
C VAL A 49 4.84 6.28 -0.31
N GLU A 50 5.90 7.03 -0.55
CA GLU A 50 6.00 8.37 -1.08
C GLU A 50 5.99 8.43 -2.62
N ALA A 51 5.95 7.29 -3.31
CA ALA A 51 5.91 7.26 -4.77
C ALA A 51 4.66 7.99 -5.29
N LEU A 52 4.85 8.79 -6.33
CA LEU A 52 3.80 9.62 -6.91
C LEU A 52 3.10 8.86 -8.03
N VAL A 53 1.78 8.92 -8.02
CA VAL A 53 0.90 8.26 -8.99
C VAL A 53 0.11 9.33 -9.73
N LEU A 54 0.06 9.22 -11.06
CA LEU A 54 -0.72 10.08 -11.93
C LEU A 54 -1.49 9.24 -12.95
N THR A 55 -2.75 9.59 -13.20
CA THR A 55 -3.55 8.97 -14.26
C THR A 55 -3.17 9.55 -15.61
N THR A 56 -2.74 8.68 -16.51
CA THR A 56 -2.35 9.03 -17.88
C THR A 56 -3.40 8.64 -18.92
N ALA A 57 -4.32 7.73 -18.57
CA ALA A 57 -5.42 7.35 -19.44
C ALA A 57 -6.43 8.48 -19.65
N ASP A 58 -6.94 8.57 -20.87
CA ASP A 58 -8.07 9.41 -21.25
C ASP A 58 -9.42 8.83 -20.75
N GLU A 59 -10.49 9.62 -20.82
CA GLU A 59 -11.81 9.21 -20.32
C GLU A 59 -12.41 8.00 -21.05
N ALA A 60 -12.09 7.76 -22.32
CA ALA A 60 -12.56 6.60 -23.05
C ALA A 60 -11.85 5.33 -22.56
N SER A 61 -10.52 5.40 -22.41
CA SER A 61 -9.71 4.33 -21.81
C SER A 61 -10.14 4.00 -20.37
N LEU A 62 -10.54 5.02 -19.59
CA LEU A 62 -11.12 4.82 -18.26
C LEU A 62 -12.50 4.18 -18.31
N ALA A 63 -13.32 4.46 -19.32
CA ALA A 63 -14.67 3.87 -19.41
C ALA A 63 -14.63 2.34 -19.59
N GLU A 64 -13.57 1.80 -20.17
CA GLU A 64 -13.35 0.36 -20.38
C GLU A 64 -12.88 -0.38 -19.12
N GLN A 65 -12.46 0.34 -18.08
CA GLN A 65 -11.97 -0.24 -16.85
C GLN A 65 -13.10 -0.64 -15.88
N PRO A 66 -12.91 -1.67 -15.04
CA PRO A 66 -13.84 -1.99 -13.96
C PRO A 66 -14.06 -0.79 -13.02
N ASP A 67 -15.24 -0.68 -12.41
CA ASP A 67 -15.60 0.46 -11.54
C ASP A 67 -14.59 0.70 -10.40
N GLY A 68 -14.00 -0.37 -9.87
CA GLY A 68 -12.93 -0.29 -8.87
C GLY A 68 -11.68 0.42 -9.40
N HIS A 69 -11.23 0.05 -10.60
CA HIS A 69 -10.07 0.65 -11.29
C HIS A 69 -10.34 2.10 -11.67
N ARG A 70 -11.54 2.39 -12.19
CA ARG A 70 -11.98 3.76 -12.52
C ARG A 70 -11.94 4.69 -11.31
N ARG A 71 -12.36 4.18 -10.15
CA ARG A 71 -12.34 4.96 -8.91
C ARG A 71 -10.92 5.32 -8.49
N ILE A 72 -9.98 4.39 -8.61
CA ILE A 72 -8.56 4.63 -8.27
C ILE A 72 -7.95 5.63 -9.26
N ALA A 73 -8.17 5.44 -10.55
CA ALA A 73 -7.68 6.36 -11.58
C ALA A 73 -8.26 7.78 -11.46
N ARG A 74 -9.51 7.93 -10.99
CA ARG A 74 -10.06 9.26 -10.69
C ARG A 74 -9.37 9.94 -9.51
N LEU A 75 -8.97 9.18 -8.49
CA LEU A 75 -8.22 9.73 -7.35
C LEU A 75 -6.85 10.21 -7.79
N CYS A 76 -6.19 9.50 -8.70
CA CYS A 76 -4.86 9.86 -9.20
C CYS A 76 -4.89 10.86 -10.38
N ARG A 77 -6.00 11.56 -10.64
CA ARG A 77 -6.02 12.65 -11.66
C ARG A 77 -5.11 13.81 -11.26
N GLU A 78 -5.03 14.08 -9.97
CA GLU A 78 -3.98 14.91 -9.39
C GLU A 78 -2.84 14.00 -8.92
N VAL A 79 -1.62 14.54 -8.93
CA VAL A 79 -0.44 13.81 -8.47
C VAL A 79 -0.64 13.41 -7.00
N THR A 80 -0.77 12.11 -6.75
CA THR A 80 -1.13 11.57 -5.43
C THR A 80 -0.12 10.51 -4.98
N SER A 81 0.27 10.52 -3.70
CA SER A 81 1.19 9.50 -3.19
C SER A 81 0.53 8.14 -2.96
N VAL A 82 1.29 7.03 -3.02
CA VAL A 82 0.77 5.68 -2.69
C VAL A 82 0.17 5.62 -1.28
N ALA A 83 0.77 6.33 -0.31
CA ALA A 83 0.26 6.46 1.05
C ALA A 83 -1.14 7.06 1.09
N GLU A 84 -1.32 8.15 0.34
CA GLU A 84 -2.56 8.90 0.28
C GLU A 84 -3.66 8.11 -0.44
N VAL A 85 -3.33 7.44 -1.55
CA VAL A 85 -4.27 6.53 -2.22
C VAL A 85 -4.75 5.44 -1.26
N SER A 86 -3.85 4.85 -0.46
CA SER A 86 -4.21 3.86 0.57
C SER A 86 -5.13 4.43 1.64
N ALA A 87 -4.86 5.65 2.11
CA ALA A 87 -5.68 6.33 3.11
C ALA A 87 -7.09 6.66 2.57
N LEU A 88 -7.18 7.19 1.35
CA LEU A 88 -8.43 7.58 0.70
C LEU A 88 -9.31 6.36 0.39
N LEU A 89 -8.70 5.25 -0.06
CA LEU A 89 -9.41 4.00 -0.32
C LEU A 89 -9.70 3.18 0.94
N ARG A 90 -9.06 3.51 2.08
CA ARG A 90 -9.09 2.74 3.33
C ARG A 90 -8.67 1.28 3.12
N LEU A 91 -7.66 1.07 2.29
CA LEU A 91 -7.09 -0.23 1.96
C LEU A 91 -5.70 -0.40 2.60
N PRO A 92 -5.29 -1.62 2.98
CA PRO A 92 -3.92 -1.87 3.41
C PRO A 92 -2.92 -1.48 2.32
N LEU A 93 -1.75 -0.93 2.70
CA LEU A 93 -0.71 -0.50 1.75
C LEU A 93 -0.32 -1.60 0.75
N GLY A 94 -0.21 -2.85 1.20
CA GLY A 94 0.11 -3.99 0.33
C GLY A 94 -0.93 -4.19 -0.78
N THR A 95 -2.21 -4.09 -0.45
CA THR A 95 -3.33 -4.17 -1.41
C THR A 95 -3.28 -3.01 -2.39
N THR A 96 -3.10 -1.78 -1.90
CA THR A 96 -3.03 -0.59 -2.74
C THR A 96 -1.90 -0.70 -3.77
N ARG A 97 -0.72 -1.18 -3.35
CA ARG A 97 0.43 -1.37 -4.26
C ARG A 97 0.14 -2.38 -5.37
N VAL A 98 -0.58 -3.46 -5.05
CA VAL A 98 -0.96 -4.48 -6.05
C VAL A 98 -1.93 -3.88 -7.07
N LEU A 99 -2.94 -3.15 -6.61
CA LEU A 99 -3.92 -2.50 -7.50
C LEU A 99 -3.25 -1.44 -8.39
N LEU A 100 -2.34 -0.64 -7.83
CA LEU A 100 -1.59 0.34 -8.60
C LEU A 100 -0.67 -0.33 -9.62
N ALA A 101 -0.04 -1.46 -9.26
CA ALA A 101 0.78 -2.22 -10.19
C ALA A 101 -0.05 -2.78 -11.36
N ASP A 102 -1.24 -3.32 -11.08
CA ASP A 102 -2.16 -3.80 -12.12
C ASP A 102 -2.60 -2.66 -13.05
N LEU A 103 -2.89 -1.46 -12.51
CA LEU A 103 -3.28 -0.29 -13.30
C LEU A 103 -2.13 0.25 -14.17
N THR A 104 -0.89 0.24 -13.67
CA THR A 104 0.28 0.60 -14.49
C THR A 104 0.52 -0.39 -15.62
N GLU A 105 0.29 -1.69 -15.42
CA GLU A 105 0.41 -2.69 -16.49
C GLU A 105 -0.60 -2.43 -17.62
N THR A 106 -1.79 -1.95 -17.27
CA THR A 106 -2.82 -1.55 -18.25
C THR A 106 -2.60 -0.16 -18.85
N GLY A 107 -1.55 0.57 -18.44
CA GLY A 107 -1.28 1.92 -18.91
C GLY A 107 -2.28 2.98 -18.44
N VAL A 108 -3.07 2.68 -17.39
CA VAL A 108 -4.12 3.58 -16.89
C VAL A 108 -3.53 4.67 -16.00
N VAL A 109 -2.53 4.31 -15.22
CA VAL A 109 -1.77 5.21 -14.36
C VAL A 109 -0.29 5.05 -14.67
N ASP A 110 0.46 6.12 -14.45
CA ASP A 110 1.90 6.12 -14.42
C ASP A 110 2.38 6.38 -12.98
N ILE A 111 3.50 5.76 -12.64
CA ILE A 111 4.13 5.94 -11.34
C ILE A 111 5.45 6.63 -11.59
N GLN A 112 5.54 7.88 -11.16
CA GLN A 112 6.78 8.61 -11.23
C GLN A 112 7.69 8.13 -10.10
N PRO A 113 8.83 7.50 -10.41
CA PRO A 113 9.84 7.32 -9.39
C PRO A 113 10.30 8.71 -8.98
N LEU A 114 10.21 9.02 -7.68
CA LEU A 114 10.84 10.24 -7.18
C LEU A 114 12.34 10.07 -7.45
N ALA A 115 12.86 10.89 -8.37
CA ALA A 115 14.26 10.89 -8.71
C ALA A 115 15.08 11.12 -7.42
N ALA A 116 16.12 10.29 -7.26
CA ALA A 116 17.10 10.34 -6.19
C ALA A 116 16.60 9.91 -4.79
N GLN A 117 16.21 8.65 -4.68
CA GLN A 117 16.84 7.84 -3.64
C GLN A 117 17.89 7.02 -4.37
N THR A 118 19.14 7.45 -4.30
CA THR A 118 20.28 6.56 -4.50
C THR A 118 19.98 5.28 -3.71
N THR A 119 20.42 4.13 -4.19
CA THR A 119 20.11 2.80 -3.63
C THR A 119 20.35 2.67 -2.11
N ASP A 120 21.05 3.64 -1.49
CA ASP A 120 21.37 3.75 -0.07
C ASP A 120 20.55 4.79 0.73
N GLY A 121 19.57 5.48 0.13
CA GLY A 121 18.73 6.47 0.82
C GLY A 121 19.49 7.71 1.31
N THR A 122 20.73 7.90 0.87
CA THR A 122 21.57 9.04 1.21
C THR A 122 21.32 10.17 0.22
N PRO A 123 20.70 11.29 0.64
CA PRO A 123 20.65 12.49 -0.20
C PRO A 123 22.08 12.93 -0.52
N ASP A 124 22.30 13.46 -1.72
CA ASP A 124 23.62 13.93 -2.17
C ASP A 124 24.17 14.94 -1.16
N THR A 125 25.26 14.59 -0.47
CA THR A 125 25.97 15.46 0.48
C THR A 125 26.19 16.89 -0.05
N PRO A 126 26.59 17.12 -1.33
CA PRO A 126 26.77 18.49 -1.85
C PRO A 126 25.47 19.29 -2.03
N LEU A 127 24.31 18.64 -2.01
CA LEU A 127 23.01 19.30 -1.93
C LEU A 127 22.72 19.72 -0.49
N LEU A 128 22.91 18.81 0.48
CA LEU A 128 22.70 19.09 1.91
C LEU A 128 23.59 20.22 2.42
N GLU A 129 24.87 20.24 2.04
CA GLU A 129 25.80 21.30 2.42
C GLU A 129 25.35 22.67 1.89
N ARG A 130 24.78 22.71 0.67
CA ARG A 130 24.29 23.94 0.05
C ARG A 130 23.02 24.46 0.72
N VAL A 131 22.12 23.55 1.10
CA VAL A 131 20.92 23.89 1.87
C VAL A 131 21.30 24.40 3.27
N LEU A 132 22.22 23.72 3.95
CA LEU A 132 22.70 24.13 5.27
C LEU A 132 23.36 25.51 5.22
N ALA A 133 24.21 25.76 4.22
CA ALA A 133 24.80 27.08 4.00
C ALA A 133 23.72 28.15 3.77
N GLY A 134 22.66 27.84 3.02
CA GLY A 134 21.54 28.76 2.79
C GLY A 134 20.70 29.04 4.04
N LEU A 135 20.47 28.04 4.90
CA LEU A 135 19.74 28.20 6.17
C LEU A 135 20.54 28.96 7.22
N LEU A 136 21.87 28.85 7.22
CA LEU A 136 22.75 29.58 8.14
C LEU A 136 23.07 31.01 7.65
N ALA A 137 22.73 31.34 6.41
CA ALA A 137 22.89 32.67 5.82
C ALA A 137 21.63 33.56 5.96
N LEU A 138 20.60 33.07 6.65
CA LEU A 138 19.39 33.79 7.04
C LEU A 138 19.48 34.24 8.49
#